data_AF-A0A4Q3DBQ2-F1
#
_entry.id   AF-A0A4Q3DBQ2-F1
#
_cell.length_a   1.000
_cell.length_b   1.000
_cell.length_c   1.000
_cell.angle_alpha   90.00
_cell.angle_beta   90.00
_cell.angle_gamma   90.00
#
_symmetry.space_group_name_H-M   'P 1'
#
loop_
_entity.id
_entity.type
_entity.pdbx_description
1 polymer ?
#
loop_
_entity_poly.entity_id
_entity_poly.type
_entity_poly.pdbx_seq_one_letter_code
_entity_poly.pdbx_strand_id
1 'polypeptide(L)'
;AINPFVELEGAHRSFLEIHLAKTRKVAEKYQTSIPHIVATSYLTHKPIEQQLYLTQNFGNKGSVYLSPGRSIGQRFVPMARDLSFLWEETQQETLDENKQKVRDAVRQTMIGWAKTKGEGADYTDNIAAQRFSPLGHWYEVSNLLRNGTLAKMLAEHPELETIMLHNVDTLGADVAPDALAAHLASGNALTFELIPRRIEDRGGGLARVNGNLRLLEGLAQPREEDELNLSYYNSNTTWIQLDPLLKLFGLTREDLQRNDEAQLAKAVRSVAARIPTYVTIKDVKYRWGHGQEDIYPVAQIEKLWTDMTALTDLKCGYLVVPRTRGQQMKDPAQLDAWVTDGSKDYVASLCTFNK
;
A
#
# COMPACT_ATOMS: atom_id res chain seq x y z
N ALA A 1 -1.99 -12.23 -1.80
CA ALA A 1 -1.29 -12.56 -0.54
C ALA A 1 -1.21 -14.07 -0.30
N ILE A 2 -2.35 -14.77 -0.17
CA ILE A 2 -2.38 -16.20 0.21
C ILE A 2 -2.39 -17.19 -0.97
N ASN A 3 -2.65 -16.71 -2.19
CA ASN A 3 -2.63 -17.56 -3.37
C ASN A 3 -1.18 -17.93 -3.73
N PRO A 4 -0.87 -19.23 -3.90
CA PRO A 4 0.43 -19.64 -4.42
C PRO A 4 0.67 -19.12 -5.84
N PHE A 5 1.90 -18.72 -6.14
CA PHE A 5 2.23 -18.13 -7.44
C PHE A 5 3.61 -18.53 -7.98
N VAL A 6 4.50 -19.07 -7.13
CA VAL A 6 5.86 -19.48 -7.50
C VAL A 6 6.23 -20.78 -6.81
N GLU A 7 6.96 -21.66 -7.49
CA GLU A 7 7.59 -22.81 -6.86
C GLU A 7 8.95 -22.44 -6.24
N LEU A 8 9.12 -22.68 -4.93
CA LEU A 8 10.36 -22.55 -4.17
C LEU A 8 10.54 -23.77 -3.27
N GLU A 9 11.74 -24.38 -3.34
CA GLU A 9 12.07 -25.63 -2.63
C GLU A 9 11.05 -26.76 -2.87
N GLY A 10 10.61 -26.94 -4.13
CA GLY A 10 9.73 -28.04 -4.53
C GLY A 10 8.25 -27.88 -4.14
N ALA A 11 7.84 -26.71 -3.65
CA ALA A 11 6.45 -26.42 -3.32
C ALA A 11 6.01 -25.04 -3.82
N HIS A 12 4.73 -24.91 -4.19
CA HIS A 12 4.14 -23.63 -4.56
C HIS A 12 3.91 -22.76 -3.33
N ARG A 13 4.58 -21.61 -3.29
CA ARG A 13 4.55 -20.66 -2.18
C ARG A 13 3.69 -19.45 -2.50
N SER A 14 3.04 -18.93 -1.46
CA SER A 14 2.30 -17.66 -1.51
C SER A 14 3.16 -16.48 -1.06
N PHE A 15 2.75 -15.24 -1.36
CA PHE A 15 3.47 -14.05 -0.89
C PHE A 15 3.60 -14.01 0.64
N LEU A 16 2.51 -14.30 1.37
CA LEU A 16 2.52 -14.26 2.83
C LEU A 16 3.47 -15.29 3.43
N GLU A 17 3.46 -16.50 2.88
CA GLU A 17 4.38 -17.57 3.30
C GLU A 17 5.85 -17.19 3.10
N ILE A 18 6.18 -16.59 1.95
CA ILE A 18 7.54 -16.10 1.67
C ILE A 18 7.97 -15.06 2.71
N HIS A 19 7.10 -14.09 3.04
CA HIS A 19 7.44 -13.07 4.04
C HIS A 19 7.65 -13.65 5.44
N LEU A 20 6.81 -14.61 5.86
CA LEU A 20 7.00 -15.31 7.13
C LEU A 20 8.27 -16.16 7.16
N ALA A 21 8.61 -16.81 6.05
CA ALA A 21 9.85 -17.57 5.91
C ALA A 21 11.10 -16.68 6.01
N LYS A 22 11.04 -15.44 5.49
CA LYS A 22 12.10 -14.43 5.67
C LYS A 22 12.22 -13.96 7.12
N THR A 23 11.10 -13.62 7.76
CA THR A 23 11.10 -13.25 9.19
C THR A 23 11.70 -14.35 10.05
N ARG A 24 11.31 -15.60 9.79
CA ARG A 24 11.86 -16.78 10.47
C ARG A 24 13.37 -16.89 10.29
N LYS A 25 13.89 -16.77 9.06
CA LYS A 25 15.33 -16.88 8.81
C LYS A 25 16.15 -15.87 9.61
N VAL A 26 15.70 -14.62 9.65
CA VAL A 26 16.36 -13.56 10.43
C VAL A 26 16.26 -13.84 11.93
N ALA A 27 15.07 -14.24 12.41
CA ALA A 27 14.83 -14.60 13.81
C ALA A 27 15.74 -15.75 14.27
N GLU A 28 15.88 -16.81 13.47
CA GLU A 28 16.78 -17.95 13.74
C GLU A 28 18.25 -17.52 13.75
N LYS A 29 18.68 -16.71 12.77
CA LYS A 29 20.06 -16.22 12.65
C LYS A 29 20.50 -15.42 13.88
N TYR A 30 19.61 -14.58 14.42
CA TYR A 30 19.89 -13.72 15.56
C TYR A 30 19.34 -14.25 16.89
N GLN A 31 18.82 -15.48 16.91
CA GLN A 31 18.26 -16.15 18.10
C GLN A 31 17.26 -15.26 18.84
N THR A 32 16.37 -14.61 18.09
CA THR A 32 15.40 -13.65 18.62
C THR A 32 13.98 -13.97 18.12
N SER A 33 12.98 -13.28 18.64
CA SER A 33 11.60 -13.31 18.14
C SER A 33 11.30 -11.99 17.46
N ILE A 34 10.84 -12.03 16.21
CA ILE A 34 10.44 -10.84 15.45
C ILE A 34 8.91 -10.87 15.31
N PRO A 35 8.18 -9.93 15.95
CA PRO A 35 6.75 -9.75 15.74
C PRO A 35 6.46 -9.45 14.27
N HIS A 36 5.61 -10.26 13.63
CA HIS A 36 5.20 -10.05 12.25
C HIS A 36 3.78 -9.50 12.20
N ILE A 37 3.57 -8.40 11.47
CA ILE A 37 2.26 -7.77 11.33
C ILE A 37 1.77 -7.94 9.89
N VAL A 38 0.54 -8.42 9.73
CA VAL A 38 -0.15 -8.39 8.45
C VAL A 38 -1.27 -7.37 8.54
N ALA A 39 -1.08 -6.23 7.86
CA ALA A 39 -2.14 -5.26 7.64
C ALA A 39 -3.16 -5.86 6.65
N THR A 40 -4.44 -5.78 6.99
CA THR A 40 -5.52 -6.42 6.24
C THR A 40 -6.68 -5.45 6.04
N SER A 41 -7.55 -5.73 5.07
CA SER A 41 -8.77 -4.98 4.82
C SER A 41 -10.01 -5.84 5.07
N TYR A 42 -11.20 -5.23 5.04
CA TYR A 42 -12.47 -5.96 5.13
C TYR A 42 -12.62 -7.06 4.05
N LEU A 43 -11.90 -6.95 2.92
CA LEU A 43 -11.89 -7.93 1.84
C LEU A 43 -10.90 -9.08 2.05
N THR A 44 -9.85 -8.87 2.86
CA THR A 44 -8.69 -9.79 2.94
C THR A 44 -8.51 -10.41 4.32
N HIS A 45 -9.08 -9.80 5.37
CA HIS A 45 -8.86 -10.20 6.76
C HIS A 45 -9.26 -11.65 7.02
N LYS A 46 -10.51 -12.02 6.72
CA LYS A 46 -11.04 -13.37 7.03
C LYS A 46 -10.29 -14.49 6.29
N PRO A 47 -10.05 -14.40 4.97
CA PRO A 47 -9.25 -15.40 4.27
C PRO A 47 -7.81 -15.53 4.81
N ILE A 48 -7.16 -14.42 5.16
CA ILE A 48 -5.80 -14.43 5.72
C ILE A 48 -5.79 -15.08 7.12
N GLU A 49 -6.75 -14.71 7.98
CA GLU A 49 -6.92 -15.30 9.31
C GLU A 49 -7.08 -16.82 9.23
N GLN A 50 -7.97 -17.30 8.36
CA GLN A 50 -8.20 -18.73 8.15
C GLN A 50 -6.94 -19.43 7.64
N GLN A 51 -6.23 -18.85 6.67
CA GLN A 51 -5.02 -19.44 6.12
C GLN A 51 -3.90 -19.55 7.18
N LEU A 52 -3.70 -18.50 7.98
CA LEU A 52 -2.71 -18.53 9.06
C LEU A 52 -3.06 -19.57 10.13
N TYR A 53 -4.35 -19.72 10.47
CA TYR A 53 -4.81 -20.75 11.40
C TYR A 53 -4.53 -22.16 10.85
N LEU A 54 -4.94 -22.45 9.62
CA LEU A 54 -4.77 -23.77 8.98
C LEU A 54 -3.31 -24.18 8.81
N THR A 55 -2.45 -23.21 8.50
CA THR A 55 -1.02 -23.44 8.26
C THR A 55 -0.15 -23.28 9.51
N GLN A 56 -0.76 -22.97 10.66
CA GLN A 56 -0.05 -22.63 11.90
C GLN A 56 1.03 -21.58 11.64
N ASN A 57 0.63 -20.43 11.08
CA ASN A 57 1.50 -19.35 10.65
C ASN A 57 2.59 -19.78 9.67
N PHE A 58 2.31 -20.74 8.80
CA PHE A 58 3.29 -21.35 7.88
C PHE A 58 4.57 -21.84 8.60
N GLY A 59 4.45 -22.25 9.87
CA GLY A 59 5.59 -22.68 10.69
C GLY A 59 6.41 -21.56 11.33
N ASN A 60 6.01 -20.30 11.20
CA ASN A 60 6.65 -19.21 11.93
C ASN A 60 6.39 -19.36 13.43
N LYS A 61 7.46 -19.46 14.22
CA LYS A 61 7.39 -19.61 15.69
C LYS A 61 7.18 -18.29 16.43
N GLY A 62 7.47 -17.16 15.79
CA GLY A 62 7.25 -15.83 16.36
C GLY A 62 5.78 -15.41 16.32
N SER A 63 5.46 -14.34 17.06
CA SER A 63 4.12 -13.77 17.08
C SER A 63 3.72 -13.23 15.71
N VAL A 64 2.52 -13.60 15.25
CA VAL A 64 1.90 -13.05 14.02
C VAL A 64 0.63 -12.32 14.41
N TYR A 65 0.55 -11.04 14.07
CA TYR A 65 -0.60 -10.18 14.35
C TYR A 65 -1.32 -9.82 13.06
N LEU A 66 -2.65 -9.86 13.10
CA LEU A 66 -3.48 -9.24 12.08
C LEU A 66 -3.91 -7.85 12.54
N SER A 67 -3.68 -6.87 11.69
CA SER A 67 -4.22 -5.52 11.87
C SER A 67 -5.43 -5.34 10.94
N PRO A 68 -6.66 -5.47 11.44
CA PRO A 68 -7.85 -5.26 10.62
C PRO A 68 -8.01 -3.79 10.25
N GLY A 69 -8.08 -3.49 8.97
CA GLY A 69 -8.37 -2.18 8.44
C GLY A 69 -9.79 -1.76 8.80
N ARG A 70 -9.91 -0.69 9.59
CA ARG A 70 -11.20 -0.11 10.02
C ARG A 70 -11.66 1.06 9.15
N SER A 71 -10.84 1.45 8.18
CA SER A 71 -11.05 2.61 7.33
C SER A 71 -11.65 2.15 5.99
N ILE A 72 -12.95 2.41 5.80
CA ILE A 72 -13.70 2.06 4.58
C ILE A 72 -14.10 3.36 3.89
N GLY A 73 -13.77 3.48 2.61
CA GLY A 73 -14.12 4.62 1.77
C GLY A 73 -15.39 4.37 0.98
N GLN A 74 -16.34 5.28 1.05
CA GLN A 74 -17.47 5.36 0.15
C GLN A 74 -16.99 5.91 -1.20
N ARG A 75 -17.38 5.28 -2.31
CA ARG A 75 -17.19 5.83 -3.65
C ARG A 75 -18.23 6.88 -3.94
N PHE A 76 -17.90 7.81 -4.80
CA PHE A 76 -18.76 8.94 -5.14
C PHE A 76 -19.15 8.89 -6.62
N VAL A 77 -20.29 9.49 -6.93
CA VAL A 77 -20.61 9.90 -8.30
C VAL A 77 -19.55 10.91 -8.72
N PRO A 78 -18.83 10.70 -9.84
CA PRO A 78 -17.74 11.56 -10.24
C PRO A 78 -18.26 12.93 -10.69
N MET A 79 -17.40 13.94 -10.69
CA MET A 79 -17.75 15.22 -11.31
C MET A 79 -17.75 15.07 -12.83
N ALA A 80 -18.71 15.66 -13.52
CA ALA A 80 -18.79 15.69 -14.97
C ALA A 80 -17.53 16.31 -15.59
N ARG A 81 -16.96 17.34 -14.94
CA ARG A 81 -15.70 17.95 -15.38
C ARG A 81 -14.53 16.97 -15.32
N ASP A 82 -14.48 16.12 -14.29
CA ASP A 82 -13.37 15.19 -14.08
C ASP A 82 -13.45 14.06 -15.12
N LEU A 83 -14.67 13.62 -15.47
CA LEU A 83 -14.90 12.68 -16.57
C LEU A 83 -14.50 13.26 -17.93
N SER A 84 -14.87 14.52 -18.19
CA SER A 84 -14.52 15.20 -19.44
C SER A 84 -13.00 15.32 -19.58
N PHE A 85 -12.34 15.81 -18.52
CA PHE A 85 -10.87 15.91 -18.47
C PHE A 85 -10.20 14.54 -18.69
N LEU A 86 -10.63 13.50 -17.97
CA LEU A 86 -10.08 12.15 -18.13
C LEU A 86 -10.18 11.65 -19.58
N TRP A 87 -11.25 11.98 -20.29
CA TRP A 87 -11.47 11.46 -21.63
C TRP A 87 -10.93 12.33 -22.76
N GLU A 88 -10.68 13.60 -22.50
CA GLU A 88 -10.16 14.56 -23.48
C GLU A 88 -8.65 14.73 -23.38
N GLU A 89 -8.10 14.74 -22.15
CA GLU A 89 -6.70 15.12 -21.89
C GLU A 89 -5.77 13.92 -21.68
N THR A 90 -6.30 12.73 -21.39
CA THR A 90 -5.49 11.51 -21.27
C THR A 90 -5.27 10.89 -22.65
N GLN A 91 -4.06 10.42 -22.96
CA GLN A 91 -3.77 9.77 -24.24
C GLN A 91 -4.66 8.54 -24.45
N GLN A 92 -5.23 8.40 -25.65
CA GLN A 92 -6.14 7.29 -25.96
C GLN A 92 -5.77 6.59 -27.25
N GLU A 93 -6.17 5.32 -27.34
CA GLU A 93 -6.16 4.59 -28.58
C GLU A 93 -7.01 5.31 -29.63
N THR A 94 -6.42 5.47 -30.82
CA THR A 94 -7.11 5.97 -32.02
C THR A 94 -7.99 4.85 -32.55
N LEU A 95 -9.30 5.06 -32.50
CA LEU A 95 -10.29 4.12 -33.00
C LEU A 95 -10.75 4.51 -34.41
N ASP A 96 -11.32 3.57 -35.14
CA ASP A 96 -12.06 3.88 -36.37
C ASP A 96 -13.27 4.78 -36.07
N GLU A 97 -13.74 5.52 -37.07
CA GLU A 97 -14.79 6.54 -36.90
C GLU A 97 -16.08 6.01 -36.26
N ASN A 98 -16.50 4.78 -36.58
CA ASN A 98 -17.72 4.21 -36.04
C ASN A 98 -17.56 3.84 -34.56
N LYS A 99 -16.44 3.21 -34.20
CA LYS A 99 -16.12 2.92 -32.80
C LYS A 99 -15.92 4.20 -31.98
N GLN A 100 -15.33 5.22 -32.58
CA GLN A 100 -15.17 6.53 -31.95
C GLN A 100 -16.53 7.14 -31.59
N LYS A 101 -17.48 7.17 -32.54
CA LYS A 101 -18.85 7.66 -32.28
C LYS A 101 -19.55 6.90 -31.16
N VAL A 102 -19.43 5.57 -31.13
CA VAL A 102 -20.00 4.75 -30.06
C VAL A 102 -19.35 5.08 -28.71
N ARG A 103 -18.03 5.21 -28.67
CA ARG A 103 -17.28 5.61 -27.45
C ARG A 103 -17.74 6.97 -26.93
N ASP A 104 -17.86 7.95 -27.82
CA ASP A 104 -18.26 9.31 -27.45
C ASP A 104 -19.72 9.36 -26.98
N ALA A 105 -20.61 8.58 -27.59
CA ALA A 105 -21.99 8.45 -27.12
C ALA A 105 -22.05 7.89 -25.69
N VAL A 106 -21.32 6.81 -25.40
CA VAL A 106 -21.24 6.23 -24.04
C VAL A 106 -20.71 7.26 -23.04
N ARG A 107 -19.66 8.01 -23.40
CA ARG A 107 -19.10 9.07 -22.54
C ARG A 107 -20.10 10.17 -22.23
N GLN A 108 -20.81 10.66 -23.23
CA GLN A 108 -21.85 11.67 -23.03
C GLN A 108 -22.99 11.14 -22.15
N THR A 109 -23.38 9.87 -22.32
CA THR A 109 -24.34 9.21 -21.42
C THR A 109 -23.83 9.17 -19.98
N MET A 110 -22.56 8.83 -19.75
CA MET A 110 -21.98 8.76 -18.41
C MET A 110 -21.83 10.13 -17.75
N ILE A 111 -21.49 11.18 -18.51
CA ILE A 111 -21.52 12.57 -18.03
C ILE A 111 -22.95 12.98 -17.66
N GLY A 112 -23.93 12.66 -18.51
CA GLY A 112 -25.34 12.92 -18.24
C GLY A 112 -25.85 12.18 -17.00
N TRP A 113 -25.44 10.93 -16.81
CA TRP A 113 -25.70 10.14 -15.61
C TRP A 113 -25.14 10.80 -14.35
N ALA A 114 -23.87 11.23 -14.38
CA ALA A 114 -23.23 11.88 -13.23
C ALA A 114 -23.97 13.16 -12.81
N LYS A 115 -24.33 14.01 -13.79
CA LYS A 115 -25.13 15.22 -13.55
C LYS A 115 -26.52 14.92 -12.97
N THR A 116 -27.18 13.88 -13.49
CA THR A 116 -28.54 13.51 -13.06
C THR A 116 -28.56 12.89 -11.67
N LYS A 117 -27.56 12.06 -11.34
CA LYS A 117 -27.42 11.44 -10.01
C LYS A 117 -26.93 12.43 -8.94
N GLY A 118 -26.22 13.47 -9.35
CA GLY A 118 -25.65 14.47 -8.46
C GLY A 118 -24.14 14.28 -8.33
N GLU A 119 -23.37 15.21 -8.88
CA GLU A 119 -21.90 15.19 -8.86
C GLU A 119 -21.38 15.24 -7.41
N GLY A 120 -20.47 14.34 -7.06
CA GLY A 120 -19.88 14.25 -5.71
C GLY A 120 -20.78 13.60 -4.65
N ALA A 121 -22.02 13.20 -5.00
CA ALA A 121 -22.88 12.47 -4.08
C ALA A 121 -22.37 11.05 -3.83
N ASP A 122 -22.81 10.44 -2.72
CA ASP A 122 -22.50 9.05 -2.41
C ASP A 122 -23.03 8.12 -3.51
N TYR A 123 -22.16 7.24 -4.03
CA TYR A 123 -22.57 6.18 -4.94
C TYR A 123 -23.25 5.05 -4.14
N THR A 124 -24.57 5.12 -3.99
CA THR A 124 -25.37 4.16 -3.21
C THR A 124 -25.98 3.04 -4.03
N ASP A 125 -26.06 3.24 -5.35
CA ASP A 125 -26.85 2.42 -6.26
C ASP A 125 -26.03 1.24 -6.79
N ASN A 126 -25.50 0.38 -5.91
CA ASN A 126 -24.82 -0.87 -6.27
C ASN A 126 -24.68 -1.79 -5.04
N ILE A 127 -24.08 -2.98 -5.21
CA ILE A 127 -23.70 -3.85 -4.09
C ILE A 127 -22.53 -3.25 -3.30
N ALA A 128 -22.42 -3.60 -2.01
CA ALA A 128 -21.40 -3.05 -1.11
C ALA A 128 -19.96 -3.16 -1.66
N ALA A 129 -19.61 -4.29 -2.28
CA ALA A 129 -18.28 -4.51 -2.86
C ALA A 129 -17.93 -3.54 -4.02
N GLN A 130 -18.93 -2.99 -4.69
CA GLN A 130 -18.77 -2.01 -5.77
C GLN A 130 -18.92 -0.56 -5.27
N ARG A 131 -19.47 -0.35 -4.07
CA ARG A 131 -19.64 0.96 -3.44
C ARG A 131 -18.48 1.36 -2.56
N PHE A 132 -17.84 0.39 -1.93
CA PHE A 132 -16.77 0.63 -0.97
C PHE A 132 -15.40 0.33 -1.55
N SER A 133 -14.41 1.05 -1.03
CA SER A 133 -13.00 0.90 -1.41
C SER A 133 -12.08 1.13 -0.21
N PRO A 134 -10.86 0.57 -0.22
CA PRO A 134 -9.81 0.98 0.70
C PRO A 134 -9.43 2.47 0.50
N LEU A 135 -9.15 3.20 1.58
CA LEU A 135 -8.82 4.63 1.55
C LEU A 135 -7.32 4.92 1.28
N GLY A 136 -6.63 3.99 0.63
CA GLY A 136 -5.19 4.05 0.43
C GLY A 136 -4.35 3.59 1.63
N HIS A 137 -3.08 3.29 1.35
CA HIS A 137 -2.19 2.59 2.28
C HIS A 137 -1.67 3.46 3.44
N TRP A 138 -1.93 4.78 3.45
CA TRP A 138 -1.63 5.62 4.61
C TRP A 138 -2.33 5.11 5.88
N TYR A 139 -3.54 4.57 5.73
CA TYR A 139 -4.33 4.11 6.85
C TYR A 139 -3.79 2.84 7.51
N GLU A 140 -2.94 2.05 6.86
CA GLU A 140 -2.47 0.77 7.43
C GLU A 140 -1.72 0.94 8.75
N VAL A 141 -0.84 1.93 8.84
CA VAL A 141 -0.11 2.24 10.09
C VAL A 141 -1.04 2.88 11.11
N SER A 142 -1.88 3.83 10.70
CA SER A 142 -2.81 4.50 11.62
C SER A 142 -3.87 3.55 12.19
N ASN A 143 -4.24 2.51 11.43
CA ASN A 143 -5.17 1.48 11.87
C ASN A 143 -4.58 0.68 13.03
N LEU A 144 -3.26 0.43 13.06
CA LEU A 144 -2.59 -0.25 14.19
C LEU A 144 -2.86 0.46 15.53
N LEU A 145 -2.95 1.80 15.49
CA LEU A 145 -3.29 2.61 16.66
C LEU A 145 -4.76 2.40 17.04
N ARG A 146 -5.67 2.51 16.05
CA ARG A 146 -7.13 2.51 16.28
C ARG A 146 -7.75 1.15 16.55
N ASN A 147 -7.13 0.07 16.09
CA ASN A 147 -7.63 -1.29 16.30
C ASN A 147 -6.96 -2.01 17.46
N GLY A 148 -6.04 -1.35 18.16
CA GLY A 148 -5.35 -1.89 19.34
C GLY A 148 -4.24 -2.89 19.01
N THR A 149 -3.95 -3.18 17.74
CA THR A 149 -2.85 -4.10 17.38
C THR A 149 -1.52 -3.59 17.89
N LEU A 150 -1.20 -2.30 17.73
CA LEU A 150 0.07 -1.76 18.25
C LEU A 150 0.11 -1.76 19.78
N ALA A 151 -1.01 -1.46 20.44
CA ALA A 151 -1.10 -1.52 21.91
C ALA A 151 -0.80 -2.93 22.42
N LYS A 152 -1.42 -3.95 21.82
CA LYS A 152 -1.16 -5.36 22.15
C LYS A 152 0.31 -5.73 21.93
N MET A 153 0.88 -5.34 20.80
CA MET A 153 2.28 -5.62 20.49
C MET A 153 3.23 -4.97 21.49
N LEU A 154 3.01 -3.71 21.87
CA LEU A 154 3.83 -3.02 22.87
C LEU A 154 3.70 -3.61 24.28
N ALA A 155 2.54 -4.19 24.61
CA ALA A 155 2.36 -4.90 25.88
C ALA A 155 3.13 -6.23 25.91
N GLU A 156 3.14 -6.97 24.79
CA GLU A 156 3.84 -8.26 24.66
C GLU A 156 5.35 -8.08 24.38
N HIS A 157 5.74 -6.95 23.79
CA HIS A 157 7.10 -6.60 23.38
C HIS A 157 7.44 -5.15 23.79
N PRO A 158 7.66 -4.88 25.09
CA PRO A 158 7.85 -3.51 25.60
C PRO A 158 9.10 -2.81 25.04
N GLU A 159 10.12 -3.57 24.64
CA GLU A 159 11.35 -3.07 24.02
C GLU A 159 11.22 -2.83 22.50
N LEU A 160 10.03 -3.01 21.91
CA LEU A 160 9.83 -2.73 20.50
C LEU A 160 9.95 -1.20 20.25
N GLU A 161 10.93 -0.82 19.44
CA GLU A 161 11.20 0.58 19.08
C GLU A 161 10.99 0.86 17.59
N THR A 162 11.25 -0.14 16.74
CA THR A 162 11.27 0.03 15.28
C THR A 162 10.33 -0.94 14.59
N ILE A 163 9.56 -0.45 13.61
CA ILE A 163 8.77 -1.28 12.69
C ILE A 163 9.27 -1.09 11.27
N MET A 164 9.36 -2.17 10.51
CA MET A 164 9.54 -2.13 9.05
C MET A 164 8.20 -2.37 8.37
N LEU A 165 7.73 -1.40 7.60
CA LEU A 165 6.55 -1.49 6.75
C LEU A 165 6.99 -1.74 5.31
N HIS A 166 6.42 -2.71 4.61
CA HIS A 166 6.66 -2.87 3.17
C HIS A 166 5.42 -3.44 2.46
N ASN A 167 5.36 -3.29 1.13
CA ASN A 167 4.31 -3.93 0.34
C ASN A 167 4.47 -5.45 0.34
N VAL A 168 3.34 -6.15 0.32
CA VAL A 168 3.31 -7.62 0.22
C VAL A 168 3.93 -8.14 -1.08
N ASP A 169 3.96 -7.33 -2.14
CA ASP A 169 4.58 -7.67 -3.42
C ASP A 169 6.07 -7.30 -3.53
N THR A 170 6.66 -6.64 -2.53
CA THR A 170 8.11 -6.37 -2.45
C THR A 170 8.83 -7.59 -1.86
N LEU A 171 8.96 -8.66 -2.64
CA LEU A 171 9.44 -9.97 -2.16
C LEU A 171 10.89 -9.97 -1.65
N GLY A 172 11.73 -9.04 -2.09
CA GLY A 172 13.12 -8.93 -1.65
C GLY A 172 13.32 -8.23 -0.30
N ALA A 173 12.29 -7.60 0.25
CA ALA A 173 12.40 -6.83 1.49
C ALA A 173 12.41 -7.75 2.71
N ASP A 174 13.55 -7.91 3.38
CA ASP A 174 13.68 -8.59 4.67
C ASP A 174 14.12 -7.60 5.77
N VAL A 175 14.13 -8.07 7.03
CA VAL A 175 14.64 -7.31 8.17
C VAL A 175 16.18 -7.31 8.11
N ALA A 176 16.72 -6.52 7.20
CA ALA A 176 18.16 -6.41 6.96
C ALA A 176 18.84 -5.60 8.08
N PRO A 177 19.85 -6.16 8.78
CA PRO A 177 20.57 -5.47 9.84
C PRO A 177 21.23 -4.17 9.37
N ASP A 178 21.78 -4.14 8.16
CA ASP A 178 22.48 -2.95 7.64
C ASP A 178 21.51 -1.79 7.40
N ALA A 179 20.31 -2.09 6.89
CA ALA A 179 19.26 -1.09 6.68
C ALA A 179 18.70 -0.58 8.01
N LEU A 180 18.47 -1.49 8.97
CA LEU A 180 18.07 -1.12 10.34
C LEU A 180 19.13 -0.24 11.02
N ALA A 181 20.41 -0.62 10.93
CA ALA A 181 21.51 0.13 11.52
C ALA A 181 21.63 1.52 10.90
N ALA A 182 21.52 1.64 9.57
CA ALA A 182 21.52 2.94 8.88
C ALA A 182 20.34 3.82 9.33
N HIS A 183 19.15 3.23 9.49
CA HIS A 183 17.98 3.94 10.01
C HIS A 183 18.21 4.45 11.44
N LEU A 184 18.67 3.60 12.35
CA LEU A 184 18.95 3.98 13.74
C LEU A 184 20.02 5.06 13.84
N ALA A 185 21.14 4.90 13.12
CA ALA A 185 22.25 5.85 13.11
C ALA A 185 21.84 7.23 12.56
N SER A 186 20.87 7.27 11.63
CA SER A 186 20.37 8.53 11.06
C SER A 186 19.51 9.34 12.05
N GLY A 187 18.95 8.71 13.08
CA GLY A 187 17.99 9.31 14.00
C GLY A 187 16.74 9.86 13.30
N ASN A 188 16.37 9.29 12.14
CA ASN A 188 15.15 9.66 11.41
C ASN A 188 13.93 9.02 12.05
N ALA A 189 12.79 9.71 12.00
CA ALA A 189 11.51 9.11 12.37
C ALA A 189 11.08 8.07 11.33
N LEU A 190 11.23 8.40 10.05
CA LEU A 190 10.95 7.51 8.92
C LEU A 190 12.17 7.40 8.01
N THR A 191 12.48 6.21 7.49
CA THR A 191 13.47 6.03 6.42
C THR A 191 12.89 5.17 5.31
N PHE A 192 12.79 5.74 4.12
CA PHE A 192 12.22 5.09 2.94
C PHE A 192 13.33 4.46 2.10
N GLU A 193 13.17 3.19 1.72
CA GLU A 193 14.09 2.52 0.82
C GLU A 193 13.76 2.81 -0.65
N LEU A 194 14.77 3.18 -1.41
CA LEU A 194 14.68 3.54 -2.82
C LEU A 194 15.49 2.56 -3.66
N ILE A 195 15.06 2.31 -4.89
CA ILE A 195 15.83 1.57 -5.88
C ILE A 195 16.18 2.48 -7.06
N PRO A 196 17.28 2.21 -7.80
CA PRO A 196 17.51 2.84 -9.09
C PRO A 196 16.31 2.58 -10.03
N ARG A 197 15.76 3.65 -10.60
CA ARG A 197 14.60 3.57 -11.50
C ARG A 197 14.97 2.89 -12.81
N ARG A 198 14.07 2.06 -13.33
CA ARG A 198 14.02 1.58 -14.71
C ARG A 198 12.74 2.04 -15.40
N ILE A 199 12.70 1.93 -16.73
CA ILE A 199 11.58 2.42 -17.56
C ILE A 199 10.27 1.72 -17.21
N GLU A 200 10.33 0.45 -16.84
CA GLU A 200 9.17 -0.35 -16.46
C GLU A 200 8.60 -0.01 -15.07
N ASP A 201 9.34 0.73 -14.24
CA ASP A 201 8.88 1.09 -12.91
C ASP A 201 7.84 2.20 -13.00
N ARG A 202 6.66 1.95 -12.42
CA ARG A 202 5.54 2.89 -12.36
C ARG A 202 5.20 3.22 -10.93
N GLY A 203 5.07 4.50 -10.62
CA GLY A 203 4.62 4.95 -9.29
C GLY A 203 5.39 6.16 -8.80
N GLY A 204 5.55 6.28 -7.48
CA GLY A 204 6.24 7.40 -6.88
C GLY A 204 7.77 7.30 -6.91
N GLY A 205 8.44 8.43 -7.05
CA GLY A 205 9.90 8.52 -6.96
C GLY A 205 10.38 9.68 -6.10
N LEU A 206 11.68 9.72 -5.82
CA LEU A 206 12.29 10.77 -5.02
C LEU A 206 12.45 12.04 -5.86
N ALA A 207 11.86 13.15 -5.40
CA ALA A 207 11.95 14.44 -6.06
C ALA A 207 12.27 15.55 -5.04
N ARG A 208 12.72 16.69 -5.57
CA ARG A 208 12.84 17.92 -4.79
C ARG A 208 11.67 18.84 -5.14
N VAL A 209 10.80 19.10 -4.17
CA VAL A 209 9.67 20.03 -4.32
C VAL A 209 9.84 21.18 -3.34
N ASN A 210 9.86 22.41 -3.86
CA ASN A 210 10.10 23.62 -3.07
C ASN A 210 11.35 23.52 -2.17
N GLY A 211 12.45 22.99 -2.71
CA GLY A 211 13.72 22.82 -2.00
C GLY A 211 13.82 21.56 -1.13
N ASN A 212 12.71 20.89 -0.82
CA ASN A 212 12.68 19.74 0.09
C ASN A 212 12.65 18.41 -0.67
N LEU A 213 13.47 17.45 -0.24
CA LEU A 213 13.41 16.08 -0.75
C LEU A 213 12.18 15.37 -0.19
N ARG A 214 11.35 14.83 -1.07
CA ARG A 214 10.15 14.05 -0.73
C ARG A 214 9.86 13.00 -1.79
N LEU A 215 9.09 11.99 -1.42
CA LEU A 215 8.50 11.07 -2.38
C LEU A 215 7.33 11.78 -3.07
N LEU A 216 7.33 11.76 -4.40
CA LEU A 216 6.27 12.30 -5.23
C LEU A 216 5.61 11.15 -5.98
N GLU A 217 4.34 10.91 -5.69
CA GLU A 217 3.54 9.87 -6.33
C GLU A 217 3.28 10.20 -7.80
N GLY A 218 3.16 9.16 -8.64
CA GLY A 218 2.92 9.33 -10.08
C GLY A 218 1.70 10.22 -10.38
N LEU A 219 0.62 10.02 -9.63
CA LEU A 219 -0.62 10.80 -9.73
C LEU A 219 -0.46 12.27 -9.31
N ALA A 220 0.62 12.61 -8.59
CA ALA A 220 0.92 13.96 -8.14
C ALA A 220 1.84 14.71 -9.11
N GLN A 221 2.35 14.04 -10.15
CA GLN A 221 3.26 14.65 -11.11
C GLN A 221 2.48 15.58 -12.05
N PRO A 222 2.98 16.81 -12.32
CA PRO A 222 2.30 17.75 -13.21
C PRO A 222 2.17 17.24 -14.64
N ARG A 223 3.14 16.46 -15.12
CA ARG A 223 3.19 15.91 -16.48
C ARG A 223 3.68 14.47 -16.44
N GLU A 224 3.23 13.64 -17.37
CA GLU A 224 3.66 12.24 -17.45
C GLU A 224 5.16 12.13 -17.74
N GLU A 225 5.73 13.02 -18.56
CA GLU A 225 7.17 12.97 -18.87
C GLU A 225 8.08 13.29 -17.68
N ASP A 226 7.56 13.92 -16.62
CA ASP A 226 8.35 14.22 -15.42
C ASP A 226 8.83 12.93 -14.73
N GLU A 227 8.12 11.81 -14.93
CA GLU A 227 8.48 10.51 -14.36
C GLU A 227 9.82 10.02 -14.94
N LEU A 228 10.14 10.42 -16.18
CA LEU A 228 11.40 10.06 -16.86
C LEU A 228 12.61 10.78 -16.26
N ASN A 229 12.40 11.90 -15.57
CA ASN A 229 13.47 12.67 -14.91
C ASN A 229 13.85 12.08 -13.54
N LEU A 230 13.09 11.11 -13.02
CA LEU A 230 13.34 10.50 -11.73
C LEU A 230 14.46 9.45 -11.82
N SER A 231 15.46 9.56 -10.94
CA SER A 231 16.54 8.57 -10.86
C SER A 231 16.26 7.45 -9.85
N TYR A 232 15.37 7.71 -8.89
CA TYR A 232 15.09 6.80 -7.78
C TYR A 232 13.59 6.53 -7.67
N TYR A 233 13.25 5.26 -7.59
CA TYR A 233 11.89 4.76 -7.43
C TYR A 233 11.65 4.29 -5.99
N ASN A 234 10.46 4.56 -5.46
CA ASN A 234 10.09 4.14 -4.11
C ASN A 234 9.76 2.64 -4.05
N SER A 235 10.49 1.88 -3.24
CA SER A 235 10.19 0.45 -3.01
C SER A 235 8.94 0.23 -2.14
N ASN A 236 8.43 1.31 -1.55
CA ASN A 236 7.41 1.34 -0.51
C ASN A 236 7.79 0.54 0.75
N THR A 237 9.09 0.38 1.00
CA THR A 237 9.63 -0.11 2.26
C THR A 237 10.03 1.07 3.13
N THR A 238 9.52 1.13 4.36
CA THR A 238 9.76 2.20 5.33
C THR A 238 10.17 1.62 6.67
N TRP A 239 11.29 2.09 7.20
CA TRP A 239 11.68 1.89 8.59
C TRP A 239 11.11 3.02 9.46
N ILE A 240 10.49 2.66 10.57
CA ILE A 240 9.64 3.54 11.38
C ILE A 240 10.11 3.48 12.84
N GLN A 241 10.58 4.60 13.38
CA GLN A 241 10.75 4.76 14.83
C GLN A 241 9.39 5.05 15.49
N LEU A 242 9.01 4.21 16.45
CA LEU A 242 7.69 4.25 17.07
C LEU A 242 7.44 5.52 17.86
N ASP A 243 8.32 5.89 18.79
CA ASP A 243 8.06 7.04 19.66
C ASP A 243 8.03 8.38 18.90
N PRO A 244 8.92 8.66 17.94
CA PRO A 244 8.78 9.79 17.04
C PRO A 244 7.48 9.78 16.22
N LEU A 245 7.03 8.62 15.75
CA LEU A 245 5.76 8.50 15.05
C LEU A 245 4.58 8.80 15.98
N LEU A 246 4.55 8.23 17.19
CA LEU A 246 3.51 8.48 18.18
C LEU A 246 3.44 9.96 18.55
N LYS A 247 4.61 10.60 18.72
CA LYS A 247 4.69 12.04 18.95
C LYS A 247 4.06 12.87 17.83
N LEU A 248 4.23 12.48 16.56
CA LEU A 248 3.56 13.13 15.42
C LEU A 248 2.03 13.05 15.54
N PHE A 249 1.50 11.90 15.99
CA PHE A 249 0.07 11.73 16.28
C PHE A 249 -0.38 12.41 17.58
N GLY A 250 0.53 12.97 18.37
CA GLY A 250 0.23 13.54 19.68
C GLY A 250 -0.12 12.49 20.72
N LEU A 251 0.51 11.32 20.64
CA LEU A 251 0.28 10.16 21.50
C LEU A 251 1.58 9.68 22.16
N THR A 252 1.44 8.97 23.28
CA THR A 252 2.49 8.16 23.91
C THR A 252 2.14 6.67 23.85
N ARG A 253 3.06 5.79 24.27
CA ARG A 253 2.78 4.35 24.38
C ARG A 253 1.66 4.07 25.39
N GLU A 254 1.59 4.83 26.48
CA GLU A 254 0.56 4.72 27.52
C GLU A 254 -0.83 5.11 26.98
N ASP A 255 -0.90 6.12 26.12
CA ASP A 255 -2.16 6.50 25.47
C ASP A 255 -2.75 5.33 24.67
N LEU A 256 -1.91 4.53 24.01
CA LEU A 256 -2.35 3.34 23.29
C LEU A 256 -2.89 2.26 24.23
N GLN A 257 -2.29 2.09 25.41
CA GLN A 257 -2.74 1.12 26.41
C GLN A 257 -4.09 1.51 27.04
N ARG A 258 -4.33 2.82 27.25
CA ARG A 258 -5.64 3.30 27.71
C ARG A 258 -6.75 3.05 26.68
N ASN A 259 -6.38 2.98 25.40
CA ASN A 259 -7.27 2.65 24.28
C ASN A 259 -8.54 3.53 24.24
N ASP A 260 -8.40 4.84 24.53
CA ASP A 260 -9.48 5.81 24.38
C ASP A 260 -9.76 6.05 22.89
N GLU A 261 -10.88 5.50 22.41
CA GLU A 261 -11.25 5.57 21.00
C GLU A 261 -11.39 7.01 20.49
N ALA A 262 -11.90 7.93 21.31
CA ALA A 262 -12.09 9.32 20.92
C ALA A 262 -10.74 10.05 20.78
N GLN A 263 -9.81 9.81 21.72
CA GLN A 263 -8.44 10.32 21.66
C GLN A 263 -7.72 9.80 20.41
N LEU A 264 -7.73 8.47 20.19
CA LEU A 264 -7.07 7.82 19.07
C LEU A 264 -7.64 8.28 17.72
N ALA A 265 -8.97 8.40 17.62
CA ALA A 265 -9.61 8.89 16.40
C ALA A 265 -9.27 10.36 16.12
N LYS A 266 -9.19 11.21 17.16
CA LYS A 266 -8.78 12.60 17.03
C LYS A 266 -7.32 12.71 16.57
N ALA A 267 -6.42 11.93 17.15
CA ALA A 267 -5.01 11.86 16.78
C ALA A 267 -4.84 11.48 15.30
N VAL A 268 -5.49 10.41 14.84
CA VAL A 268 -5.42 10.00 13.43
C VAL A 268 -5.99 11.06 12.50
N ARG A 269 -7.13 11.69 12.85
CA ARG A 269 -7.71 12.76 12.03
C ARG A 269 -6.81 14.00 11.92
N SER A 270 -6.10 14.37 12.99
CA SER A 270 -5.23 15.56 12.98
C SER A 270 -4.10 15.42 11.97
N VAL A 271 -3.48 14.24 11.88
CA VAL A 271 -2.43 13.96 10.90
C VAL A 271 -3.05 13.77 9.51
N ALA A 272 -4.15 13.02 9.38
CA ALA A 272 -4.82 12.78 8.10
C ALA A 272 -5.23 14.07 7.36
N ALA A 273 -5.61 15.12 8.11
CA ALA A 273 -5.96 16.43 7.57
C ALA A 273 -4.78 17.17 6.92
N ARG A 274 -3.54 16.78 7.25
CA ARG A 274 -2.30 17.35 6.70
C ARG A 274 -1.77 16.59 5.49
N ILE A 275 -2.29 15.38 5.27
CA ILE A 275 -1.92 14.52 4.15
C ILE A 275 -2.80 14.86 2.95
N PRO A 276 -2.25 14.92 1.72
CA PRO A 276 -3.05 15.05 0.50
C PRO A 276 -4.15 13.99 0.39
N THR A 277 -5.20 14.27 -0.38
CA THR A 277 -6.22 13.30 -0.76
C THR A 277 -6.22 13.23 -2.27
N TYR A 278 -5.89 12.07 -2.82
CA TYR A 278 -5.99 11.82 -4.25
C TYR A 278 -7.41 11.41 -4.59
N VAL A 279 -7.91 11.92 -5.71
CA VAL A 279 -9.19 11.51 -6.30
C VAL A 279 -8.85 10.81 -7.60
N THR A 280 -9.29 9.56 -7.73
CA THR A 280 -9.12 8.78 -8.97
C THR A 280 -10.47 8.33 -9.49
N ILE A 281 -10.62 8.31 -10.82
CA ILE A 281 -11.76 7.70 -11.46
C ILE A 281 -11.47 6.21 -11.66
N LYS A 282 -12.39 5.38 -11.20
CA LYS A 282 -12.35 3.92 -11.34
C LYS A 282 -13.62 3.44 -12.00
N ASP A 283 -13.53 2.32 -12.68
CA ASP A 283 -14.69 1.66 -13.27
C ASP A 283 -15.21 0.57 -12.33
N VAL A 284 -16.52 0.58 -12.08
CA VAL A 284 -17.22 -0.44 -11.31
C VAL A 284 -18.27 -1.13 -12.16
N LYS A 285 -18.46 -2.43 -11.88
CA LYS A 285 -19.48 -3.24 -12.55
C LYS A 285 -20.82 -2.98 -11.90
N TYR A 286 -21.84 -2.70 -12.71
CA TYR A 286 -23.22 -2.58 -12.29
C TYR A 286 -24.05 -3.68 -12.94
N ARG A 287 -24.61 -4.57 -12.13
CA ARG A 287 -25.43 -5.69 -12.60
C ARG A 287 -26.90 -5.40 -12.41
N TRP A 288 -27.68 -5.63 -13.45
CA TRP A 288 -29.13 -5.43 -13.43
C TRP A 288 -29.85 -6.49 -14.27
N GLY A 289 -31.18 -6.56 -14.11
CA GLY A 289 -32.03 -7.49 -14.84
C GLY A 289 -31.61 -8.96 -14.65
N HIS A 290 -31.61 -9.71 -15.75
CA HIS A 290 -31.26 -11.14 -15.80
C HIS A 290 -29.79 -11.40 -16.14
N GLY A 291 -28.88 -10.61 -15.58
CA GLY A 291 -27.42 -10.80 -15.75
C GLY A 291 -26.76 -9.83 -16.74
N GLN A 292 -27.40 -8.71 -17.04
CA GLN A 292 -26.76 -7.61 -17.77
C GLN A 292 -25.72 -6.94 -16.88
N GLU A 293 -24.59 -6.56 -17.46
CA GLU A 293 -23.48 -5.90 -16.76
C GLU A 293 -23.07 -4.64 -17.53
N ASP A 294 -23.21 -3.50 -16.87
CA ASP A 294 -22.73 -2.21 -17.34
C ASP A 294 -21.50 -1.78 -16.54
N ILE A 295 -20.74 -0.84 -17.08
CA ILE A 295 -19.58 -0.24 -16.43
C ILE A 295 -19.90 1.22 -16.13
N TYR A 296 -19.74 1.61 -14.86
CA TYR A 296 -19.95 2.98 -14.40
C TYR A 296 -18.64 3.56 -13.86
N PRO A 297 -18.28 4.80 -14.26
CA PRO A 297 -17.16 5.49 -13.66
C PRO A 297 -17.57 6.03 -12.30
N VAL A 298 -16.71 5.86 -11.30
CA VAL A 298 -16.91 6.33 -9.93
C VAL A 298 -15.64 6.99 -9.42
N ALA A 299 -15.80 8.04 -8.61
CA ALA A 299 -14.69 8.67 -7.93
C ALA A 299 -14.34 7.91 -6.64
N GLN A 300 -13.06 7.64 -6.47
CA GLN A 300 -12.48 7.01 -5.29
C GLN A 300 -11.42 7.92 -4.69
N ILE A 301 -11.37 8.01 -3.36
CA ILE A 301 -10.39 8.83 -2.64
C ILE A 301 -9.36 7.95 -1.93
N GLU A 302 -8.11 8.39 -1.96
CA GLU A 302 -6.99 7.67 -1.35
C GLU A 302 -6.00 8.62 -0.68
N LYS A 303 -5.39 8.15 0.42
CA LYS A 303 -4.22 8.76 1.06
C LYS A 303 -3.04 7.80 0.99
N LEU A 304 -1.88 8.31 0.62
CA LEU A 304 -0.69 7.51 0.37
C LEU A 304 0.32 7.71 1.51
N TRP A 305 0.89 6.60 1.98
CA TRP A 305 1.87 6.61 3.08
C TRP A 305 3.11 7.46 2.77
N THR A 306 3.51 7.51 1.51
CA THR A 306 4.67 8.26 1.03
C THR A 306 4.54 9.77 1.21
N ASP A 307 3.31 10.30 1.25
CA ASP A 307 3.05 11.71 1.52
C ASP A 307 3.47 12.13 2.94
N MET A 308 3.75 11.19 3.85
CA MET A 308 4.39 11.50 5.13
C MET A 308 5.71 12.25 4.95
N THR A 309 6.40 12.04 3.83
CA THR A 309 7.64 12.77 3.49
C THR A 309 7.42 14.25 3.16
N ALA A 310 6.17 14.68 2.95
CA ALA A 310 5.83 16.09 2.76
C ALA A 310 5.66 16.87 4.07
N LEU A 311 5.58 16.16 5.22
CA LEU A 311 5.43 16.79 6.53
C LEU A 311 6.77 17.34 7.02
N THR A 312 6.86 18.67 7.16
CA THR A 312 8.12 19.37 7.48
C THR A 312 8.57 19.23 8.95
N ASP A 313 7.67 18.85 9.84
CA ASP A 313 7.93 18.55 11.26
C ASP A 313 8.29 17.08 11.51
N LEU A 314 8.39 16.26 10.45
CA LEU A 314 8.76 14.86 10.52
C LEU A 314 10.11 14.62 9.83
N LYS A 315 11.11 14.20 10.60
CA LYS A 315 12.44 13.90 10.06
C LYS A 315 12.40 12.61 9.25
N CYS A 316 12.36 12.74 7.92
CA CYS A 316 12.41 11.62 6.97
C CYS A 316 13.79 11.50 6.34
N GLY A 317 14.21 10.27 6.04
CA GLY A 317 15.40 9.99 5.25
C GLY A 317 15.18 8.92 4.19
N TYR A 318 16.22 8.68 3.41
CA TYR A 318 16.16 7.82 2.23
C TYR A 318 17.38 6.90 2.20
N LEU A 319 17.17 5.63 1.87
CA LEU A 319 18.21 4.62 1.75
C LEU A 319 18.14 3.99 0.37
N VAL A 320 19.18 4.16 -0.45
CA VAL A 320 19.24 3.47 -1.75
C VAL A 320 19.65 2.01 -1.50
N VAL A 321 18.86 1.08 -2.00
CA VAL A 321 19.06 -0.36 -1.85
C VAL A 321 19.16 -1.07 -3.20
N PRO A 322 19.73 -2.30 -3.25
CA PRO A 322 19.72 -3.10 -4.48
C PRO A 322 18.32 -3.34 -5.02
N ARG A 323 18.19 -3.40 -6.35
CA ARG A 323 16.89 -3.61 -7.01
C ARG A 323 16.23 -4.92 -6.58
N THR A 324 17.00 -5.99 -6.40
CA THR A 324 16.50 -7.29 -5.95
C THR A 324 15.80 -7.23 -4.59
N ARG A 325 16.14 -6.26 -3.73
CA ARG A 325 15.49 -5.99 -2.44
C ARG A 325 14.17 -5.22 -2.61
N GLY A 326 14.19 -4.15 -3.39
CA GLY A 326 13.10 -3.16 -3.41
C GLY A 326 12.13 -3.22 -4.59
N GLN A 327 12.38 -4.06 -5.60
CA GLN A 327 11.45 -4.21 -6.73
C GLN A 327 10.14 -4.88 -6.33
N GLN A 328 9.06 -4.48 -7.01
CA GLN A 328 7.70 -4.94 -6.73
C GLN A 328 7.20 -5.83 -7.86
N MET A 329 6.45 -6.87 -7.51
CA MET A 329 5.81 -7.78 -8.46
C MET A 329 4.32 -7.46 -8.58
N LYS A 330 3.96 -6.64 -9.57
CA LYS A 330 2.60 -6.14 -9.81
C LYS A 330 1.81 -6.95 -10.83
N ASP A 331 2.48 -7.57 -11.78
CA ASP A 331 1.85 -8.27 -12.89
C ASP A 331 2.45 -9.67 -13.09
N PRO A 332 1.64 -10.71 -13.35
CA PRO A 332 2.12 -12.06 -13.68
C PRO A 332 3.16 -12.09 -14.81
N ALA A 333 3.08 -11.19 -15.79
CA ALA A 333 4.03 -11.09 -16.89
C ALA A 333 5.47 -10.76 -16.44
N GLN A 334 5.65 -10.30 -15.19
CA GLN A 334 6.97 -10.02 -14.62
C GLN A 334 7.67 -11.27 -14.08
N LEU A 335 6.98 -12.42 -13.98
CA LEU A 335 7.54 -13.63 -13.39
C LEU A 335 8.75 -14.16 -14.16
N ASP A 336 8.68 -14.23 -15.48
CA ASP A 336 9.77 -14.77 -16.31
C ASP A 336 11.06 -13.94 -16.15
N ALA A 337 10.94 -12.61 -16.21
CA ALA A 337 12.06 -11.70 -15.98
C ALA A 337 12.64 -11.86 -14.57
N TRP A 338 11.78 -11.97 -13.56
CA TRP A 338 12.18 -12.14 -12.15
C TRP A 338 12.86 -13.49 -11.86
N VAL A 339 12.53 -14.54 -12.61
CA VAL A 339 13.25 -15.82 -12.54
C VAL A 339 14.61 -15.72 -13.24
N THR A 340 14.64 -15.12 -14.43
CA THR A 340 15.84 -15.10 -15.28
C THR A 340 16.91 -14.11 -14.80
N ASP A 341 16.54 -13.03 -14.12
CA ASP A 341 17.48 -12.02 -13.61
C ASP A 341 18.11 -12.36 -12.24
N GLY A 342 17.82 -13.55 -11.69
CA GLY A 342 18.33 -14.03 -10.40
C GLY A 342 17.57 -13.52 -9.17
N SER A 343 16.52 -12.73 -9.36
CA SER A 343 15.74 -12.20 -8.24
C SER A 343 14.95 -13.27 -7.48
N LYS A 344 14.46 -14.30 -8.18
CA LYS A 344 13.86 -15.48 -7.54
C LYS A 344 14.84 -16.17 -6.60
N ASP A 345 16.08 -16.40 -7.05
CA ASP A 345 17.11 -17.07 -6.26
C ASP A 345 17.55 -16.21 -5.08
N TYR A 346 17.66 -14.90 -5.28
CA TYR A 346 17.88 -13.95 -4.19
C TYR A 346 16.78 -14.08 -3.12
N VAL A 347 15.49 -14.05 -3.51
CA VAL A 347 14.38 -14.20 -2.55
C VAL A 347 14.41 -15.56 -1.87
N ALA A 348 14.68 -16.65 -2.59
CA ALA A 348 14.86 -17.98 -2.00
C ALA A 348 15.97 -17.98 -0.93
N SER A 349 17.08 -17.28 -1.21
CA SER A 349 18.20 -17.15 -0.27
C SER A 349 17.84 -16.38 1.01
N LEU A 350 16.74 -15.64 1.04
CA LEU A 350 16.25 -14.93 2.23
C LEU A 350 15.31 -15.79 3.09
N CYS A 351 14.87 -16.95 2.61
CA CYS A 351 13.85 -17.77 3.28
C CYS A 351 14.44 -18.96 4.05
N THR A 352 13.71 -19.39 5.08
CA THR A 352 13.77 -20.74 5.66
C THR A 352 12.35 -21.29 5.67
N PHE A 353 12.05 -22.30 4.84
CA PHE A 353 10.75 -22.95 4.82
C PHE A 353 10.68 -24.15 5.77
N ASN A 354 9.46 -24.56 6.13
CA ASN A 354 9.26 -25.89 6.72
C ASN A 354 9.50 -26.95 5.65
N LYS A 355 10.16 -28.05 6.06
CA LYS A 355 10.23 -29.28 5.28
C LYS A 355 8.90 -30.01 5.27
#